data_AF-A0A519JT14-F1
#
_entry.id   AF-A0A519JT14-F1
#
_cell.length_a   1.000
_cell.length_b   1.000
_cell.length_c   1.000
_cell.angle_alpha   90.00
_cell.angle_beta   90.00
_cell.angle_gamma   90.00
#
_symmetry.space_group_name_H-M   'P 1'
#
loop_
_entity.id
_entity.type
_entity.pdbx_description
1 polymer ?
#
loop_
_entity_poly.entity_id
_entity_poly.type
_entity_poly.pdbx_seq_one_letter_code
_entity_poly.pdbx_strand_id
1 'polypeptide(L)'
;MSAFEFFFSFYGLVLGLSVAVIATGAARAFKHRKTVRIGWKTPLLALFAAFDIATFWDAAWTNLGEAPYSYGMLLAGLVVAIVYFIAASLIFPEPEDDARSLDQHFAANKRAVLLLLTLANLLMVALCLVMLIGKPTFVVMLYGYG
;
A
#
# COMPACT_ATOMS: atom_id res chain seq x y z
N MET A 1 10.93 22.98 -7.22
CA MET A 1 10.54 21.61 -6.87
C MET A 1 11.50 20.67 -7.56
N SER A 2 12.10 19.75 -6.81
CA SER A 2 12.93 18.69 -7.40
C SER A 2 12.05 17.64 -8.10
N ALA A 3 12.60 16.88 -9.04
CA ALA A 3 11.85 15.83 -9.73
C ALA A 3 11.38 14.72 -8.76
N PHE A 4 12.18 14.45 -7.72
CA PHE A 4 11.80 13.60 -6.60
C PHE A 4 10.60 14.17 -5.82
N GLU A 5 10.63 15.45 -5.44
CA GLU A 5 9.50 16.11 -4.74
C GLU A 5 8.21 16.05 -5.56
N PHE A 6 8.29 16.25 -6.89
CA PHE A 6 7.13 16.14 -7.77
C PHE A 6 6.55 14.72 -7.76
N PHE A 7 7.40 13.71 -7.96
CA PHE A 7 7.01 12.31 -7.89
C PHE A 7 6.39 11.96 -6.54
N PHE A 8 7.07 12.31 -5.45
CA PHE A 8 6.64 11.98 -4.09
C PHE A 8 5.33 12.69 -3.72
N SER A 9 5.13 13.92 -4.18
CA SER A 9 3.88 14.66 -3.98
C SER A 9 2.71 13.99 -4.72
N PHE A 10 2.89 13.64 -6.00
CA PHE A 10 1.86 12.95 -6.77
C PHE A 10 1.52 11.57 -6.20
N TYR A 11 2.56 10.77 -5.96
CA TYR A 11 2.45 9.43 -5.38
C TYR A 11 1.83 9.46 -3.98
N GLY A 12 2.30 10.34 -3.10
CA GLY A 12 1.82 10.48 -1.73
C GLY A 12 0.36 10.89 -1.63
N LEU A 13 -0.16 11.67 -2.60
CA LEU A 13 -1.58 11.98 -2.69
C LEU A 13 -2.42 10.71 -2.93
N VAL A 14 -2.04 9.88 -3.90
CA VAL A 14 -2.76 8.64 -4.22
C VAL A 14 -2.63 7.61 -3.09
N LEU A 15 -1.45 7.50 -2.48
CA LEU A 15 -1.26 6.60 -1.34
C LEU A 15 -2.08 7.07 -0.13
N GLY A 16 -2.10 8.37 0.14
CA GLY A 16 -2.90 8.97 1.22
C GLY A 16 -4.41 8.74 1.09
N LEU A 17 -4.93 8.64 -0.14
CA LEU A 17 -6.32 8.23 -0.39
C LEU A 17 -6.62 6.84 0.18
N SER A 18 -5.67 5.91 0.17
CA SER A 18 -5.84 4.57 0.77
C SER A 18 -6.06 4.67 2.28
N VAL A 19 -5.31 5.54 2.95
CA VAL A 19 -5.48 5.81 4.39
C VAL A 19 -6.84 6.47 4.66
N ALA A 20 -7.27 7.40 3.81
CA ALA A 20 -8.58 8.04 3.91
C ALA A 20 -9.73 7.04 3.74
N VAL A 21 -9.60 6.06 2.83
CA VAL A 21 -10.56 4.96 2.67
C VAL A 21 -10.64 4.11 3.93
N ILE A 22 -9.50 3.71 4.51
CA ILE A 22 -9.46 2.95 5.77
C ILE A 22 -10.14 3.74 6.89
N ALA A 23 -9.81 5.02 7.05
CA ALA A 23 -10.38 5.89 8.08
C ALA A 23 -11.90 6.06 7.90
N THR A 24 -12.36 6.21 6.66
CA THR A 24 -13.79 6.35 6.33
C THR A 24 -14.55 5.05 6.62
N GLY A 25 -13.99 3.90 6.24
CA GLY A 25 -14.54 2.58 6.56
C GLY A 25 -14.62 2.33 8.07
N ALA A 26 -13.57 2.68 8.81
CA ALA A 26 -13.55 2.60 10.26
C ALA A 26 -14.61 3.51 10.92
N ALA A 27 -14.74 4.76 10.45
CA ALA A 27 -15.76 5.68 10.92
C ALA A 27 -17.17 5.15 10.65
N ARG A 28 -17.40 4.55 9.48
CA ARG A 28 -18.68 3.91 9.13
C ARG A 28 -18.97 2.72 10.05
N ALA A 29 -18.00 1.85 10.28
CA ALA A 29 -18.14 0.72 11.20
C ALA A 29 -18.47 1.19 12.63
N PHE A 30 -17.82 2.25 13.11
CA PHE A 30 -18.07 2.81 14.44
C PHE A 30 -19.47 3.44 14.58
N LYS A 31 -19.94 4.14 13.53
CA LYS A 31 -21.30 4.70 13.49
C LYS A 31 -22.37 3.61 13.55
N HIS A 32 -22.17 2.50 12.86
CA HIS A 32 -23.12 1.38 12.77
C HIS A 32 -22.87 0.27 13.80
N ARG A 33 -22.05 0.52 14.84
CA ARG A 33 -21.71 -0.48 15.87
C ARG A 33 -22.90 -1.08 16.63
N LYS A 34 -24.04 -0.40 16.61
CA LYS A 34 -25.28 -0.86 17.27
C LYS A 34 -26.13 -1.78 16.38
N THR A 35 -25.96 -1.70 15.07
CA THR A 35 -26.73 -2.47 14.07
C THR A 35 -25.92 -3.61 13.46
N VAL A 36 -24.59 -3.47 13.37
CA VAL A 36 -23.68 -4.49 12.82
C VAL A 36 -22.80 -5.04 13.94
N ARG A 37 -22.72 -6.37 14.05
CA ARG A 37 -21.77 -7.03 14.98
C ARG A 37 -20.34 -6.72 14.55
N ILE A 38 -19.65 -5.89 15.32
CA ILE A 38 -18.22 -5.62 15.14
C ILE A 38 -17.42 -6.80 15.68
N GLY A 39 -16.97 -7.67 14.78
CA GLY A 39 -15.88 -8.59 15.08
C GLY A 39 -14.54 -7.84 15.10
N TRP A 40 -13.60 -8.27 15.94
CA TRP A 40 -12.29 -7.62 16.08
C TRP A 40 -11.36 -7.83 14.87
N LYS A 41 -11.68 -8.77 13.98
CA LYS A 41 -10.83 -9.17 12.85
C LYS A 41 -10.70 -8.09 11.78
N THR A 42 -11.81 -7.46 11.40
CA THR A 42 -11.81 -6.39 10.37
C THR A 42 -11.05 -5.13 10.85
N PRO A 43 -11.28 -4.62 12.08
CA PRO A 43 -10.47 -3.54 12.62
C PRO A 43 -8.98 -3.88 12.73
N LEU A 44 -8.62 -5.11 13.13
CA LEU A 44 -7.22 -5.54 13.16
C LEU A 44 -6.59 -5.55 11.76
N LEU A 45 -7.33 -6.04 10.74
CA LEU A 45 -6.85 -6.01 9.36
C LEU A 45 -6.68 -4.58 8.84
N ALA A 46 -7.60 -3.68 9.20
CA ALA A 46 -7.52 -2.26 8.89
C ALA A 46 -6.26 -1.61 9.50
N LEU A 47 -6.00 -1.90 10.79
CA LEU A 47 -4.81 -1.40 11.49
C LEU A 47 -3.54 -1.96 10.88
N PHE A 48 -3.52 -3.26 10.58
CA PHE A 48 -2.40 -3.91 9.90
C PHE A 48 -2.11 -3.26 8.55
N ALA A 49 -3.13 -3.06 7.70
CA ALA A 49 -2.98 -2.40 6.41
C ALA A 49 -2.49 -0.94 6.56
N ALA A 50 -2.97 -0.20 7.57
CA ALA A 50 -2.51 1.16 7.82
C ALA A 50 -1.02 1.20 8.22
N PHE A 51 -0.56 0.25 9.05
CA PHE A 51 0.85 0.13 9.38
C PHE A 51 1.69 -0.28 8.16
N ASP A 52 1.22 -1.22 7.35
CA ASP A 52 1.90 -1.62 6.11
C ASP A 52 2.08 -0.43 5.16
N ILE A 53 1.01 0.36 4.94
CA ILE A 53 1.07 1.59 4.12
C ILE A 53 2.08 2.59 4.70
N ALA A 54 2.10 2.79 6.03
CA ALA A 54 3.02 3.71 6.67
C ALA A 54 4.48 3.26 6.53
N THR A 55 4.76 1.98 6.77
CA THR A 55 6.09 1.38 6.57
C THR A 55 6.53 1.45 5.12
N PHE A 56 5.61 1.20 4.18
CA PHE A 56 5.87 1.34 2.75
C PHE A 56 6.24 2.78 2.39
N TRP A 57 5.49 3.75 2.90
CA TRP A 57 5.74 5.17 2.63
C TRP A 57 7.13 5.58 3.14
N ASP A 58 7.49 5.18 4.36
CA ASP A 58 8.82 5.41 4.93
C ASP A 58 9.94 4.76 4.10
N ALA A 59 9.74 3.51 3.67
CA ALA A 59 10.67 2.81 2.79
C ALA A 59 10.81 3.52 1.43
N ALA A 60 9.72 4.03 0.86
CA ALA A 60 9.74 4.78 -0.38
C ALA A 60 10.56 6.07 -0.24
N TRP A 61 10.34 6.83 0.84
CA TRP A 61 11.12 8.02 1.12
C TRP A 61 12.61 7.72 1.24
N THR A 62 12.96 6.70 2.03
CA THR A 62 14.34 6.35 2.34
C THR A 62 15.11 5.75 1.15
N ASN A 63 14.46 4.90 0.35
CA ASN A 63 15.13 4.19 -0.75
C ASN A 63 15.08 4.93 -2.08
N LEU A 64 14.04 5.74 -2.30
CA LEU A 64 13.81 6.42 -3.58
C LEU A 64 14.25 7.90 -3.56
N GLY A 65 14.63 8.45 -2.40
CA GLY A 65 15.07 9.84 -2.23
C GLY A 65 16.22 10.28 -3.14
N GLU A 66 17.15 9.37 -3.41
CA GLU A 66 18.32 9.64 -4.25
C GLU A 66 18.19 9.09 -5.68
N ALA A 67 17.07 8.44 -6.00
CA ALA A 67 16.89 7.80 -7.29
C ALA A 67 16.68 8.85 -8.40
N PRO A 68 17.31 8.69 -9.58
CA PRO A 68 17.06 9.56 -10.71
C PRO A 68 15.60 9.41 -11.17
N TYR A 69 14.90 10.54 -11.25
CA TYR A 69 13.52 10.56 -11.71
C TYR A 69 13.40 10.02 -13.14
N SER A 70 12.39 9.19 -13.37
CA SER A 70 11.99 8.73 -14.70
C SER A 70 10.47 8.59 -14.79
N TYR A 71 9.92 8.68 -15.99
CA TYR A 71 8.48 8.46 -16.21
C TYR A 71 8.04 7.05 -15.77
N GLY A 72 8.91 6.04 -15.94
CA GLY A 72 8.64 4.67 -15.48
C GLY A 72 8.50 4.58 -13.95
N MET A 73 9.27 5.38 -13.20
CA MET A 73 9.16 5.45 -11.75
C MET A 73 7.83 6.05 -11.30
N LEU A 74 7.34 7.07 -12.01
CA LEU A 74 6.01 7.65 -11.78
C LEU A 74 4.90 6.63 -12.00
N LEU A 75 4.95 5.89 -13.12
CA LEU A 75 3.98 4.83 -13.40
C LEU A 75 4.04 3.70 -12.37
N ALA A 76 5.24 3.29 -11.95
CA ALA A 76 5.42 2.26 -10.92
C ALA A 76 4.81 2.69 -9.58
N GLY A 77 5.08 3.92 -9.13
CA GLY A 77 4.48 4.47 -7.92
C GLY A 77 2.96 4.55 -8.00
N LEU A 78 2.42 4.96 -9.15
CA LEU A 78 0.97 5.00 -9.38
C LEU A 78 0.33 3.61 -9.26
N VAL A 79 0.93 2.59 -9.91
CA VAL A 79 0.43 1.21 -9.84
C VAL A 79 0.41 0.73 -8.39
N VAL A 80 1.48 0.95 -7.63
CA VAL A 80 1.53 0.53 -6.22
C VAL A 80 0.48 1.27 -5.37
N ALA A 81 0.32 2.58 -5.55
CA ALA A 81 -0.68 3.35 -4.82
C ALA A 81 -2.12 2.88 -5.14
N ILE A 82 -2.40 2.52 -6.40
CA ILE A 82 -3.69 1.94 -6.80
C ILE A 82 -3.91 0.56 -6.15
N VAL A 83 -2.89 -0.29 -6.11
CA VAL A 83 -2.96 -1.60 -5.44
C VAL A 83 -3.31 -1.43 -3.96
N TYR A 84 -2.67 -0.48 -3.27
CA TYR A 84 -3.01 -0.13 -1.89
C TYR A 84 -4.43 0.40 -1.74
N PHE A 85 -4.88 1.23 -2.67
CA PHE A 85 -6.23 1.78 -2.64
C PHE A 85 -7.28 0.67 -2.76
N ILE A 86 -7.08 -0.27 -3.69
CA ILE A 86 -7.95 -1.44 -3.87
C ILE A 86 -7.89 -2.34 -2.63
N ALA A 87 -6.70 -2.59 -2.07
CA ALA A 87 -6.56 -3.37 -0.85
C ALA A 87 -7.36 -2.73 0.30
N ALA A 88 -7.24 -1.40 0.47
CA ALA A 88 -7.95 -0.63 1.47
C ALA A 88 -9.48 -0.66 1.29
N SER A 89 -9.97 -0.55 0.05
CA SER A 89 -11.41 -0.55 -0.23
C SER A 89 -12.08 -1.89 0.08
N LEU A 90 -11.34 -3.00 -0.02
CA LEU A 90 -11.86 -4.34 0.29
C LEU A 90 -11.96 -4.66 1.78
N ILE A 91 -11.34 -3.85 2.66
CA ILE A 91 -11.29 -4.11 4.10
C ILE A 91 -12.68 -4.00 4.74
N PHE A 92 -13.42 -2.94 4.40
CA PHE A 92 -14.74 -2.67 4.97
C PHE A 92 -15.84 -2.93 3.93
N PRO A 93 -17.02 -3.44 4.35
CA PRO A 93 -18.14 -3.63 3.44
C PRO A 93 -18.73 -2.30 2.96
N GLU A 94 -19.29 -2.32 1.76
CA GLU A 94 -20.07 -1.21 1.23
C GLU A 94 -21.50 -1.21 1.81
N PRO A 95 -22.24 -0.08 1.76
CA PRO A 95 -23.59 -0.02 2.30
C PRO A 95 -24.58 -0.94 1.57
N GLU A 96 -24.25 -1.30 0.33
CA GLU A 96 -25.02 -2.19 -0.54
C GLU A 96 -24.74 -3.67 -0.25
N ASP A 97 -23.63 -3.99 0.44
CA ASP A 97 -23.35 -5.35 0.88
C ASP A 97 -24.32 -5.74 2.00
N ASP A 98 -25.11 -6.80 1.81
CA ASP A 98 -25.98 -7.43 2.83
C ASP A 98 -25.16 -8.17 3.92
N ALA A 99 -24.02 -7.59 4.29
CA ALA A 99 -23.10 -8.12 5.27
C ALA A 99 -23.70 -7.93 6.68
N ARG A 100 -24.50 -8.90 7.12
CA ARG A 100 -25.05 -8.97 8.48
C ARG A 100 -23.97 -8.98 9.58
N SER A 101 -22.71 -9.24 9.24
CA SER A 101 -21.55 -9.20 10.15
C SER A 101 -20.24 -8.84 9.44
N LEU A 102 -19.40 -8.01 10.10
CA LEU A 102 -18.05 -7.71 9.63
C LEU A 102 -17.15 -8.94 9.51
N ASP A 103 -17.38 -9.98 10.33
CA ASP A 103 -16.57 -11.20 10.30
C ASP A 103 -16.80 -12.04 9.04
N GLN A 104 -18.01 -12.00 8.47
CA GLN A 104 -18.33 -12.68 7.22
C GLN A 104 -17.62 -11.99 6.05
N HIS A 105 -17.67 -10.66 6.01
CA HIS A 105 -16.93 -9.86 5.02
C HIS A 105 -15.43 -10.09 5.11
N PHE A 106 -14.89 -10.11 6.33
CA PHE A 106 -13.48 -10.43 6.58
C PHE A 106 -13.11 -11.80 6.02
N ALA A 107 -13.94 -12.83 6.28
CA ALA A 107 -13.64 -14.18 5.81
C ALA A 107 -13.54 -14.27 4.28
N ALA A 108 -14.39 -13.52 3.56
CA ALA A 108 -14.37 -13.45 2.10
C ALA A 108 -13.16 -12.68 1.55
N ASN A 109 -12.82 -11.53 2.15
CA ASN A 109 -11.88 -10.58 1.54
C ASN A 109 -10.45 -10.64 2.10
N LYS A 110 -10.22 -11.21 3.30
CA LYS A 110 -8.89 -11.21 3.96
C LYS A 110 -7.76 -11.72 3.07
N ARG A 111 -8.01 -12.75 2.25
CA ARG A 111 -6.99 -13.34 1.37
C ARG A 111 -6.62 -12.37 0.26
N ALA A 112 -7.60 -11.72 -0.36
CA ALA A 112 -7.37 -10.73 -1.40
C ALA A 112 -6.60 -9.52 -0.83
N VAL A 113 -7.04 -8.98 0.32
CA VAL A 113 -6.34 -7.87 0.98
C VAL A 113 -4.89 -8.21 1.26
N LEU A 114 -4.62 -9.36 1.91
CA LEU A 114 -3.25 -9.77 2.23
C LEU A 114 -2.38 -10.00 0.98
N LEU A 115 -2.96 -10.58 -0.08
CA LEU A 115 -2.24 -10.76 -1.35
C LEU A 115 -1.91 -9.43 -2.03
N LEU A 116 -2.82 -8.45 -1.99
CA LEU A 116 -2.58 -7.13 -2.57
C LEU A 116 -1.53 -6.35 -1.79
N LEU A 117 -1.57 -6.37 -0.45
CA LEU A 117 -0.53 -5.76 0.39
C LEU A 117 0.84 -6.41 0.13
N THR A 118 0.86 -7.75 0.03
CA THR A 118 2.10 -8.49 -0.31
C THR A 118 2.60 -8.11 -1.70
N LEU A 119 1.71 -8.02 -2.69
CA LEU A 119 2.05 -7.64 -4.05
C LEU A 119 2.65 -6.22 -4.09
N ALA A 120 2.06 -5.26 -3.39
CA ALA A 120 2.58 -3.89 -3.30
C ALA A 120 4.02 -3.87 -2.75
N ASN A 121 4.27 -4.59 -1.67
CA ASN A 121 5.61 -4.71 -1.09
C ASN A 121 6.59 -5.43 -2.01
N LEU A 122 6.17 -6.50 -2.70
CA LEU A 122 7.02 -7.20 -3.67
C LEU A 122 7.39 -6.30 -4.86
N LEU A 123 6.48 -5.46 -5.33
CA LEU A 123 6.76 -4.48 -6.38
C LEU A 123 7.82 -3.47 -5.93
N MET A 124 7.77 -3.02 -4.67
CA MET A 124 8.82 -2.16 -4.11
C MET A 124 10.17 -2.87 -4.04
N VAL A 125 10.21 -4.10 -3.53
CA VAL A 125 11.44 -4.89 -3.47
C VAL A 125 12.02 -5.06 -4.89
N ALA A 126 11.18 -5.39 -5.87
CA ALA A 126 11.60 -5.50 -7.26
C ALA A 126 12.17 -4.17 -7.81
N LEU A 127 11.51 -3.04 -7.52
CA LEU A 127 11.99 -1.72 -7.93
C LEU A 127 13.37 -1.40 -7.30
N CYS A 128 13.53 -1.64 -6.01
CA CYS A 128 14.81 -1.44 -5.31
C CYS A 128 15.91 -2.36 -5.87
N LEU A 129 15.60 -3.61 -6.19
CA LEU A 129 16.56 -4.54 -6.81
C LEU A 129 17.00 -4.07 -8.21
N VAL A 130 16.07 -3.60 -9.03
CA VAL A 130 16.39 -3.03 -10.35
C VAL A 130 17.31 -1.82 -10.21
N MET A 131 17.05 -0.93 -9.25
CA MET A 131 17.90 0.22 -8.96
C MET A 131 19.29 -0.19 -8.47
N LEU A 132 19.38 -1.22 -7.63
CA LEU A 132 20.65 -1.73 -7.11
C LEU A 132 21.51 -2.33 -8.23
N ILE A 133 20.92 -3.13 -9.12
CA ILE A 133 21.60 -3.72 -10.27
C ILE A 133 22.09 -2.64 -11.25
N GLY A 134 21.32 -1.56 -11.41
CA GLY A 134 21.69 -0.41 -12.24
C GLY A 134 22.86 0.42 -11.70
N LYS A 135 23.28 0.25 -10.44
CA LYS A 135 24.41 0.99 -9.87
C LYS A 135 25.75 0.40 -10.35
N PRO A 136 26.67 1.21 -10.88
CA PRO A 136 27.96 0.74 -11.40
C PRO A 136 28.81 0.03 -10.33
N THR A 137 28.67 0.43 -9.06
CA THR A 137 29.32 -0.22 -7.91
C THR A 137 28.90 -1.67 -7.70
N PHE A 138 27.64 -2.02 -7.98
CA PHE A 138 27.17 -3.40 -7.87
C PHE A 138 27.75 -4.29 -8.96
N VAL A 139 27.84 -3.78 -10.20
CA VAL A 139 28.50 -4.46 -11.31
C VAL A 139 29.98 -4.70 -10.99
N VAL A 140 30.69 -3.70 -10.48
CA VAL A 140 32.10 -3.86 -10.08
C VAL A 140 32.27 -4.88 -8.95
N MET A 141 31.33 -4.99 -8.00
CA MET A 141 31.39 -6.00 -6.95
C MET A 141 31.15 -7.44 -7.47
N LEU A 142 30.30 -7.60 -8.49
CA LEU A 142 30.05 -8.91 -9.12
C LEU A 142 31.22 -9.40 -9.99
N TYR A 143 31.93 -8.47 -10.65
CA TYR A 143 33.02 -8.80 -11.57
C TYR A 143 34.44 -8.54 -11.00
N GLY A 144 34.55 -7.90 -9.83
CA GLY A 144 35.82 -7.51 -9.20
C GLY A 144 36.41 -8.52 -8.21
N TYR A 145 35.76 -9.67 -8.01
CA TYR A 145 36.28 -10.82 -7.25
C TYR A 145 36.63 -12.02 -8.16
N GLY A 146 37.00 -11.76 -9.41
CA GLY A 146 37.51 -12.75 -10.38
C GLY A 146 39.00 -12.63 -10.61
#